data_AF-A0A7V6E817-F1
#
_entry.id   AF-A0A7V6E817-F1
#
_cell.length_a   1.000
_cell.length_b   1.000
_cell.length_c   1.000
_cell.angle_alpha   90.00
_cell.angle_beta   90.00
_cell.angle_gamma   90.00
#
_symmetry.space_group_name_H-M   'P 1'
#
loop_
_entity.id
_entity.type
_entity.pdbx_description
1 polymer ?
#
loop_
_entity_poly.entity_id
_entity_poly.type
_entity_poly.pdbx_seq_one_letter_code
_entity_poly.pdbx_strand_id
1 'polypeptide(L)'
;MLWTSRQMLPNLLSLVGVGIIIGCTDYRAVSGDGVVSDIDRSEYCTYCHGTKGISIAPPPDTEGNKSSIARGVGAHKRHVDDKGILCETCHKVPQSLEDEGHMDSKPPAEVVFNGLAVAHGAKPSVEYVNGTTVMCKNVYCHGAVLNGGSNTTPKWNGEEEELKTFGACGACHGLPPNTGKHWIHSVLGFDCSMCHKTVYQDGKIVREDLHVNGNKDVSLSVGTYNSYLKRCSGVCHEDRSWQD
;
A
#
# COMPACT_ATOMS: atom_id res chain seq x y z
N MET A 1 -85.05 -12.68 0.07
CA MET A 1 -84.69 -12.09 -1.24
C MET A 1 -83.20 -12.36 -1.45
N LEU A 2 -82.87 -13.49 -2.08
CA LEU A 2 -82.65 -13.69 -3.53
C LEU A 2 -81.18 -13.43 -3.93
N TRP A 3 -80.53 -14.54 -4.36
CA TRP A 3 -79.55 -14.63 -5.46
C TRP A 3 -78.11 -14.07 -5.19
N THR A 4 -77.00 -14.65 -5.65
CA THR A 4 -76.73 -15.70 -6.64
C THR A 4 -75.28 -16.22 -6.58
N SER A 5 -75.09 -17.38 -7.23
CA SER A 5 -73.85 -18.07 -7.60
C SER A 5 -72.95 -17.38 -8.65
N ARG A 6 -71.76 -18.00 -8.85
CA ARG A 6 -70.84 -17.96 -10.01
C ARG A 6 -69.93 -16.71 -10.05
N GLN A 7 -68.62 -16.78 -10.36
CA GLN A 7 -67.91 -17.54 -11.39
C GLN A 7 -66.43 -17.76 -11.01
N MET A 8 -65.89 -18.93 -11.36
CA MET A 8 -64.45 -19.13 -11.58
C MET A 8 -64.04 -18.45 -12.89
N LEU A 9 -62.90 -17.74 -12.92
CA LEU A 9 -61.99 -17.63 -14.07
C LEU A 9 -60.57 -17.23 -13.58
N PRO A 10 -59.49 -17.56 -14.33
CA PRO A 10 -58.13 -17.76 -13.82
C PRO A 10 -57.15 -16.61 -14.11
N ASN A 11 -55.95 -16.74 -13.53
CA ASN A 11 -54.67 -16.14 -13.93
C ASN A 11 -54.52 -14.60 -13.90
N LEU A 12 -53.84 -14.13 -12.86
CA LEU A 12 -52.70 -13.24 -13.05
C LEU A 12 -51.50 -13.80 -12.29
N LEU A 13 -50.54 -14.37 -13.04
CA LEU A 13 -49.17 -14.53 -12.56
C LEU A 13 -48.67 -13.14 -12.17
N SER A 14 -48.56 -12.89 -10.87
CA SER A 14 -47.73 -11.81 -10.38
C SER A 14 -46.28 -12.26 -10.57
N LEU A 15 -45.62 -11.72 -11.59
CA LEU A 15 -44.17 -11.71 -11.69
C LEU A 15 -43.64 -10.95 -10.47
N VAL A 16 -43.40 -11.69 -9.38
CA VAL A 16 -42.45 -11.23 -8.37
C VAL A 16 -41.12 -11.20 -9.10
N GLY A 17 -40.73 -10.00 -9.54
CA GLY A 17 -39.38 -9.72 -9.97
C GLY A 17 -38.47 -10.03 -8.79
N VAL A 18 -37.92 -11.24 -8.77
CA VAL A 18 -36.77 -11.58 -7.96
C VAL A 18 -35.67 -10.67 -8.47
N GLY A 19 -35.52 -9.52 -7.82
CA GLY A 19 -34.29 -8.75 -7.90
C GLY A 19 -33.19 -9.72 -7.48
N ILE A 20 -32.39 -10.14 -8.45
CA ILE A 20 -31.23 -10.97 -8.21
C ILE A 20 -30.28 -10.07 -7.40
N ILE A 21 -30.36 -10.19 -6.07
CA ILE A 21 -29.24 -9.84 -5.21
C ILE A 21 -28.18 -10.87 -5.59
N ILE A 22 -27.27 -10.47 -6.47
CA ILE A 22 -26.11 -11.27 -6.83
C ILE A 22 -25.26 -11.32 -5.55
N GLY A 23 -25.48 -12.35 -4.73
CA GLY A 23 -24.66 -12.61 -3.57
C GLY A 23 -23.27 -13.02 -4.02
N CYS A 24 -22.23 -12.52 -3.36
CA CYS A 24 -20.82 -12.80 -3.65
C CYS A 24 -20.41 -14.27 -3.43
N THR A 25 -21.36 -15.17 -3.19
CA THR A 25 -21.16 -16.61 -3.02
C THR A 25 -21.54 -17.43 -4.25
N ASP A 26 -22.18 -16.82 -5.26
CA ASP A 26 -22.64 -17.55 -6.42
C ASP A 26 -21.56 -17.56 -7.51
N TYR A 27 -21.01 -18.76 -7.74
CA TYR A 27 -20.20 -19.09 -8.91
C TYR A 27 -20.93 -18.62 -10.19
N ARG A 28 -20.38 -17.62 -10.86
CA ARG A 28 -20.80 -17.28 -12.22
C ARG A 28 -20.14 -18.27 -13.18
N ALA A 29 -20.80 -19.40 -13.40
CA ALA A 29 -20.47 -20.27 -14.52
C ALA A 29 -20.59 -19.44 -15.81
N VAL A 30 -19.46 -19.16 -16.45
CA VAL A 30 -19.49 -18.77 -17.86
C VAL A 30 -19.93 -20.02 -18.62
N SER A 31 -20.85 -19.88 -19.57
CA SER A 31 -21.36 -21.02 -20.33
C SER A 31 -20.21 -21.67 -21.11
N GLY A 32 -19.69 -22.78 -20.59
CA GLY A 32 -18.58 -23.51 -21.19
C GLY A 32 -17.72 -24.32 -20.21
N ASP A 33 -17.72 -23.98 -18.92
CA ASP A 33 -16.77 -24.59 -17.98
C ASP A 33 -17.35 -25.86 -17.33
N GLY A 34 -16.68 -26.99 -17.58
CA GLY A 34 -16.90 -28.23 -16.86
C GLY A 34 -16.60 -28.05 -15.37
N VAL A 35 -17.14 -28.94 -14.54
CA VAL A 35 -16.88 -28.96 -13.09
C VAL A 35 -15.38 -29.05 -12.84
N VAL A 36 -14.74 -27.93 -12.50
CA VAL A 36 -13.30 -27.89 -12.18
C VAL A 36 -13.17 -28.25 -10.70
N SER A 37 -12.75 -29.48 -10.42
CA SER A 37 -12.22 -29.85 -9.12
C SER A 37 -10.83 -29.21 -8.97
N ASP A 38 -10.65 -28.42 -7.91
CA ASP A 38 -9.47 -27.61 -7.58
C ASP A 38 -9.30 -26.31 -8.38
N ILE A 39 -10.18 -25.34 -8.08
CA ILE A 39 -9.88 -23.91 -8.33
C ILE A 39 -8.76 -23.51 -7.36
N ASP A 40 -7.61 -23.09 -7.88
CA ASP A 40 -6.52 -22.52 -7.08
C ASP A 40 -7.06 -21.35 -6.25
N ARG A 41 -6.71 -21.30 -4.96
CA ARG A 41 -7.13 -20.23 -4.03
C ARG A 41 -6.81 -18.83 -4.58
N SER A 42 -5.80 -18.70 -5.43
CA SER A 42 -5.47 -17.45 -6.09
C SER A 42 -6.55 -16.96 -7.07
N GLU A 43 -7.29 -17.85 -7.73
CA GLU A 43 -8.33 -17.49 -8.71
C GLU A 43 -9.53 -16.80 -8.03
N TYR A 44 -9.89 -17.21 -6.81
CA TYR A 44 -10.97 -16.58 -6.04
C TYR A 44 -10.66 -15.12 -5.68
N CYS A 45 -9.41 -14.81 -5.30
CA CYS A 45 -9.02 -13.45 -4.98
C CYS A 45 -9.13 -12.53 -6.20
N THR A 46 -8.80 -13.03 -7.40
CA THR A 46 -8.84 -12.22 -8.63
C THR A 46 -10.25 -11.78 -9.03
N TYR A 47 -11.29 -12.43 -8.52
CA TYR A 47 -12.68 -12.05 -8.77
C TYR A 47 -13.01 -10.65 -8.21
N CYS A 48 -12.47 -10.33 -7.03
CA CYS A 48 -12.65 -9.03 -6.39
C CYS A 48 -11.42 -8.14 -6.53
N HIS A 49 -10.22 -8.71 -6.42
CA HIS A 49 -8.96 -7.96 -6.37
C HIS A 49 -8.28 -7.77 -7.74
N GLY A 50 -8.88 -8.32 -8.80
CA GLY A 50 -8.35 -8.25 -10.15
C GLY A 50 -7.09 -9.09 -10.36
N THR A 51 -6.55 -9.08 -11.59
CA THR A 51 -5.52 -10.03 -12.03
C THR A 51 -4.18 -9.35 -12.25
N LYS A 52 -3.11 -9.93 -11.70
CA LYS A 52 -1.72 -9.42 -11.82
C LYS A 52 -1.34 -9.19 -13.28
N GLY A 53 -0.81 -8.01 -13.58
CA GLY A 53 -0.45 -7.60 -14.94
C GLY A 53 -1.61 -7.13 -15.81
N ILE A 54 -2.84 -7.13 -15.29
CA ILE A 54 -4.04 -6.60 -15.98
C ILE A 54 -4.62 -5.42 -15.19
N SER A 55 -5.02 -5.63 -13.94
CA SER A 55 -5.58 -4.60 -13.06
C SER A 55 -5.59 -5.12 -11.62
N ILE A 56 -4.55 -4.84 -10.85
CA ILE A 56 -4.46 -5.21 -9.42
C ILE A 56 -4.40 -4.00 -8.48
N ALA A 57 -4.28 -2.80 -9.03
CA ALA A 57 -3.88 -1.64 -8.26
C ALA A 57 -4.47 -0.32 -8.75
N PRO A 58 -5.68 0.00 -8.27
CA PRO A 58 -6.59 -0.91 -7.60
C PRO A 58 -7.55 -1.60 -8.57
N PRO A 59 -8.00 -2.82 -8.25
CA PRO A 59 -9.30 -3.30 -8.70
C PRO A 59 -10.41 -2.33 -8.25
N PRO A 60 -11.63 -2.43 -8.80
CA PRO A 60 -12.76 -1.69 -8.26
C PRO A 60 -12.94 -1.99 -6.77
N ASP A 61 -13.34 -1.00 -5.98
CA ASP A 61 -13.75 -1.27 -4.60
C ASP A 61 -15.08 -2.05 -4.53
N THR A 62 -15.55 -2.37 -3.32
CA THR A 62 -16.80 -3.14 -3.11
C THR A 62 -18.06 -2.42 -3.59
N GLU A 63 -17.97 -1.12 -3.92
CA GLU A 63 -19.06 -0.32 -4.50
C GLU A 63 -18.88 -0.13 -6.02
N GLY A 64 -17.82 -0.70 -6.60
CA GLY A 64 -17.49 -0.60 -8.03
C GLY A 64 -16.75 0.68 -8.41
N ASN A 65 -16.31 1.50 -7.45
CA ASN A 65 -15.55 2.72 -7.74
C ASN A 65 -14.16 2.35 -8.27
N LYS A 66 -13.65 3.19 -9.18
CA LYS A 66 -12.29 3.05 -9.75
C LYS A 66 -11.42 4.30 -9.60
N SER A 67 -12.00 5.40 -9.12
CA SER A 67 -11.30 6.68 -8.95
C SER A 67 -10.59 6.74 -7.60
N SER A 68 -9.37 7.29 -7.57
CA SER A 68 -8.56 7.46 -6.34
C SER A 68 -9.22 8.35 -5.27
N ILE A 69 -10.32 9.03 -5.61
CA ILE A 69 -11.16 9.77 -4.67
C ILE A 69 -11.90 8.81 -3.72
N ALA A 70 -12.29 7.63 -4.21
CA ALA A 70 -12.97 6.63 -3.40
C ALA A 70 -12.00 5.99 -2.40
N ARG A 71 -12.45 5.86 -1.15
CA ARG A 71 -11.61 5.37 -0.05
C ARG A 71 -11.12 3.93 -0.24
N GLY A 72 -11.89 3.07 -0.89
CA GLY A 72 -11.51 1.68 -1.16
C GLY A 72 -10.48 1.54 -2.29
N VAL A 73 -10.35 2.59 -3.10
CA VAL A 73 -9.47 2.66 -4.27
C VAL A 73 -8.17 3.36 -3.88
N GLY A 74 -8.28 4.65 -3.50
CA GLY A 74 -7.19 5.47 -2.97
C GLY A 74 -5.89 5.42 -3.77
N ALA A 75 -4.78 5.41 -3.04
CA ALA A 75 -3.42 5.49 -3.58
C ALA A 75 -2.80 4.13 -3.92
N HIS A 76 -3.58 3.05 -4.05
CA HIS A 76 -3.05 1.72 -4.43
C HIS A 76 -2.20 1.78 -5.72
N LYS A 77 -2.70 2.47 -6.76
CA LYS A 77 -1.98 2.65 -8.03
C LYS A 77 -0.59 3.24 -7.83
N ARG A 78 -0.46 4.24 -6.95
CA ARG A 78 0.82 4.90 -6.67
C ARG A 78 1.84 3.95 -6.06
N HIS A 79 1.40 3.05 -5.19
CA HIS A 79 2.30 2.13 -4.52
C HIS A 79 2.64 0.93 -5.42
N VAL A 80 1.63 0.31 -6.02
CA VAL A 80 1.81 -0.97 -6.71
C VAL A 80 2.23 -0.78 -8.17
N ASP A 81 1.53 0.05 -8.95
CA ASP A 81 1.86 0.23 -10.37
C ASP A 81 3.08 1.16 -10.54
N ASP A 82 3.01 2.33 -9.91
CA ASP A 82 4.00 3.38 -10.19
C ASP A 82 5.34 3.11 -9.48
N LYS A 83 5.32 2.34 -8.38
CA LYS A 83 6.49 2.05 -7.53
C LYS A 83 6.80 0.57 -7.33
N GLY A 84 5.96 -0.35 -7.81
CA GLY A 84 6.21 -1.78 -7.67
C GLY A 84 6.23 -2.30 -6.22
N ILE A 85 5.62 -1.57 -5.28
CA ILE A 85 5.56 -1.97 -3.87
C ILE A 85 4.59 -3.14 -3.73
N LEU A 86 5.08 -4.23 -3.14
CA LEU A 86 4.28 -5.43 -2.89
C LEU A 86 3.29 -5.18 -1.73
N CYS A 87 2.11 -5.77 -1.81
CA CYS A 87 1.01 -5.55 -0.87
C CYS A 87 1.43 -5.83 0.59
N GLU A 88 2.14 -6.94 0.81
CA GLU A 88 2.65 -7.39 2.11
C GLU A 88 3.75 -6.50 2.71
N THR A 89 4.21 -5.50 1.96
CA THR A 89 5.12 -4.47 2.47
C THR A 89 4.38 -3.49 3.39
N CYS A 90 3.08 -3.30 3.13
CA CYS A 90 2.24 -2.32 3.80
C CYS A 90 1.35 -2.96 4.86
N HIS A 91 0.57 -3.95 4.45
CA HIS A 91 -0.43 -4.58 5.30
C HIS A 91 -0.51 -6.07 5.04
N LYS A 92 -1.08 -6.79 6.00
CA LYS A 92 -1.38 -8.21 5.87
C LYS A 92 -2.30 -8.41 4.66
N VAL A 93 -1.89 -9.29 3.75
CA VAL A 93 -2.72 -9.71 2.61
C VAL A 93 -3.55 -10.92 3.06
N PRO A 94 -4.89 -10.79 3.10
CA PRO A 94 -5.77 -11.90 3.47
C PRO A 94 -5.53 -13.14 2.61
N GLN A 95 -5.66 -14.29 3.24
CA GLN A 95 -5.52 -15.62 2.68
C GLN A 95 -6.88 -16.32 2.52
N SER A 96 -7.90 -15.90 3.26
CA SER A 96 -9.31 -16.24 3.09
C SER A 96 -10.23 -15.03 3.26
N LEU A 97 -11.54 -15.21 3.00
CA LEU A 97 -12.51 -14.11 3.07
C LEU A 97 -12.74 -13.61 4.50
N GLU A 98 -12.67 -14.51 5.47
CA GLU A 98 -12.95 -14.29 6.89
C GLU A 98 -11.69 -13.98 7.71
N ASP A 99 -10.54 -13.81 7.04
CA ASP A 99 -9.34 -13.37 7.72
C ASP A 99 -9.53 -11.96 8.29
N GLU A 100 -8.90 -11.73 9.45
CA GLU A 100 -8.87 -10.43 10.12
C GLU A 100 -8.50 -9.28 9.18
N GLY A 101 -9.34 -8.25 9.14
CA GLY A 101 -9.16 -7.05 8.33
C GLY A 101 -9.63 -7.21 6.88
N HIS A 102 -10.47 -8.21 6.60
CA HIS A 102 -11.06 -8.42 5.28
C HIS A 102 -12.59 -8.31 5.34
N MET A 103 -13.32 -9.42 5.24
CA MET A 103 -14.79 -9.46 5.31
C MET A 103 -15.28 -10.10 6.61
N ASP A 104 -14.44 -10.08 7.64
CA ASP A 104 -14.75 -10.58 8.98
C ASP A 104 -15.64 -9.62 9.80
N SER A 105 -15.73 -8.36 9.37
CA SER A 105 -16.49 -7.30 10.05
C SER A 105 -17.38 -6.50 9.07
N LYS A 106 -18.15 -5.54 9.61
CA LYS A 106 -18.93 -4.63 8.77
C LYS A 106 -17.98 -3.64 8.08
N PRO A 107 -18.20 -3.32 6.78
CA PRO A 107 -17.40 -2.33 6.09
C PRO A 107 -17.33 -0.99 6.83
N PRO A 108 -16.21 -0.26 6.70
CA PRO A 108 -15.05 -0.54 5.84
C PRO A 108 -14.09 -1.58 6.43
N ALA A 109 -13.41 -2.36 5.57
CA ALA A 109 -12.37 -3.30 6.00
C ALA A 109 -11.23 -2.58 6.73
N GLU A 110 -10.72 -3.20 7.80
CA GLU A 110 -9.61 -2.69 8.60
C GLU A 110 -8.26 -2.97 7.92
N VAL A 111 -7.35 -2.00 7.97
CA VAL A 111 -5.98 -2.20 7.46
C VAL A 111 -5.07 -2.65 8.60
N VAL A 112 -4.73 -3.93 8.61
CA VAL A 112 -3.75 -4.50 9.55
C VAL A 112 -2.34 -4.32 8.99
N PHE A 113 -1.65 -3.25 9.40
CA PHE A 113 -0.29 -2.96 8.92
C PHE A 113 0.72 -4.04 9.34
N ASN A 114 1.67 -4.33 8.45
CA ASN A 114 2.72 -5.33 8.67
C ASN A 114 4.03 -4.93 7.94
N GLY A 115 4.99 -5.86 7.88
CA GLY A 115 6.14 -5.74 7.00
C GLY A 115 6.98 -4.49 7.28
N LEU A 116 7.32 -3.76 6.22
CA LEU A 116 8.12 -2.53 6.35
C LEU A 116 7.31 -1.38 6.91
N ALA A 117 5.98 -1.34 6.79
CA ALA A 117 5.17 -0.26 7.33
C ALA A 117 5.37 -0.06 8.85
N VAL A 118 5.64 -1.16 9.56
CA VAL A 118 5.87 -1.20 11.03
C VAL A 118 7.36 -1.20 11.41
N ALA A 119 8.28 -1.04 10.45
CA ALA A 119 9.71 -1.12 10.71
C ALA A 119 10.19 -0.07 11.73
N HIS A 120 11.27 -0.41 12.45
CA HIS A 120 11.88 0.44 13.50
C HIS A 120 10.91 0.87 14.60
N GLY A 121 9.89 0.06 14.88
CA GLY A 121 8.90 0.35 15.92
C GLY A 121 7.88 1.42 15.51
N ALA A 122 7.78 1.73 14.21
CA ALA A 122 6.69 2.52 13.67
C ALA A 122 5.34 1.90 14.09
N LYS A 123 4.37 2.76 14.41
CA LYS A 123 3.02 2.36 14.83
C LYS A 123 1.98 2.94 13.88
N PRO A 124 1.87 2.38 12.66
CA PRO A 124 0.94 2.85 11.65
C PRO A 124 -0.48 3.02 12.16
N SER A 125 -1.15 4.04 11.66
CA SER A 125 -2.57 4.27 11.94
C SER A 125 -3.27 4.90 10.74
N VAL A 126 -4.52 4.49 10.52
CA VAL A 126 -5.43 5.16 9.60
C VAL A 126 -6.20 6.23 10.37
N GLU A 127 -6.18 7.46 9.86
CA GLU A 127 -6.97 8.57 10.38
C GLU A 127 -8.00 9.06 9.37
N TYR A 128 -9.12 9.56 9.88
CA TYR A 128 -10.20 10.12 9.08
C TYR A 128 -10.36 11.60 9.37
N VAL A 129 -10.30 12.41 8.32
CA VAL A 129 -10.56 13.85 8.39
C VAL A 129 -11.87 14.13 7.67
N ASN A 130 -12.76 14.85 8.36
CA ASN A 130 -14.08 15.24 7.85
C ASN A 130 -14.94 14.06 7.34
N GLY A 131 -14.67 12.84 7.81
CA GLY A 131 -15.43 11.63 7.49
C GLY A 131 -15.16 11.01 6.11
N THR A 132 -14.41 11.68 5.22
CA THR A 132 -14.20 11.21 3.83
C THR A 132 -12.73 11.15 3.42
N THR A 133 -11.87 12.02 3.97
CA THR A 133 -10.43 11.98 3.69
C THR A 133 -9.76 10.99 4.63
N VAL A 134 -9.09 10.01 4.04
CA VAL A 134 -8.30 9.00 4.73
C VAL A 134 -6.85 9.47 4.71
N MET A 135 -6.17 9.41 5.84
CA MET A 135 -4.76 9.72 5.99
C MET A 135 -4.05 8.54 6.63
N CYS A 136 -2.81 8.28 6.18
CA CYS A 136 -1.97 7.25 6.78
C CYS A 136 -0.87 7.94 7.60
N LYS A 137 -0.81 7.67 8.89
CA LYS A 137 0.21 8.23 9.80
C LYS A 137 1.08 7.15 10.40
N ASN A 138 2.23 7.58 10.93
CA ASN A 138 3.12 6.74 11.73
C ASN A 138 3.62 5.48 11.00
N VAL A 139 3.66 5.53 9.65
CA VAL A 139 4.22 4.50 8.77
C VAL A 139 5.70 4.78 8.54
N TYR A 140 6.55 3.75 8.53
CA TYR A 140 7.99 3.86 8.23
C TYR A 140 8.27 4.67 6.96
N CYS A 141 7.70 4.29 5.82
CA CYS A 141 7.87 4.99 4.54
C CYS A 141 7.29 6.41 4.56
N HIS A 142 6.33 6.68 5.44
CA HIS A 142 5.76 8.01 5.67
C HIS A 142 6.49 8.74 6.79
N GLY A 143 7.78 8.46 6.99
CA GLY A 143 8.67 9.28 7.81
C GLY A 143 8.44 9.20 9.32
N ALA A 144 7.63 8.27 9.81
CA ALA A 144 7.31 8.14 11.24
C ALA A 144 8.53 8.06 12.17
N VAL A 145 9.57 7.41 11.66
CA VAL A 145 10.83 7.13 12.36
C VAL A 145 12.02 7.76 11.62
N LEU A 146 11.74 8.59 10.60
CA LEU A 146 12.76 9.21 9.76
C LEU A 146 12.75 10.73 10.00
N ASN A 147 13.83 11.23 10.60
CA ASN A 147 13.90 12.64 10.97
C ASN A 147 14.08 13.57 9.75
N GLY A 148 13.41 14.72 9.81
CA GLY A 148 13.60 15.83 8.87
C GLY A 148 12.78 15.75 7.58
N GLY A 149 11.84 14.81 7.47
CA GLY A 149 10.88 14.77 6.37
C GLY A 149 9.89 15.93 6.43
N SER A 150 9.57 16.54 5.29
CA SER A 150 8.65 17.67 5.18
C SER A 150 7.19 17.27 4.91
N ASN A 151 6.94 16.02 4.55
CA ASN A 151 5.60 15.50 4.25
C ASN A 151 5.51 14.04 4.71
N THR A 152 5.09 13.83 5.96
CA THR A 152 5.10 12.53 6.67
C THR A 152 3.71 11.99 6.98
N THR A 153 2.66 12.65 6.49
CA THR A 153 1.27 12.23 6.71
C THR A 153 0.46 12.40 5.42
N PRO A 154 0.74 11.60 4.38
CA PRO A 154 0.05 11.71 3.10
C PRO A 154 -1.43 11.36 3.21
N LYS A 155 -2.22 11.97 2.33
CA LYS A 155 -3.59 11.53 2.04
C LYS A 155 -3.55 10.19 1.32
N TRP A 156 -4.49 9.32 1.64
CA TRP A 156 -4.71 8.05 0.96
C TRP A 156 -5.63 8.21 -0.25
N ASN A 157 -6.69 9.01 -0.14
CA ASN A 157 -7.65 9.25 -1.21
C ASN A 157 -7.76 10.75 -1.53
N GLY A 158 -8.07 11.02 -2.79
CA GLY A 158 -8.15 12.36 -3.35
C GLY A 158 -7.91 12.36 -4.86
N GLU A 159 -7.90 13.55 -5.45
CA GLU A 159 -7.56 13.74 -6.85
C GLU A 159 -6.12 13.29 -7.12
N GLU A 160 -5.87 12.71 -8.29
CA GLU A 160 -4.57 12.12 -8.62
C GLU A 160 -3.39 13.07 -8.43
N GLU A 161 -3.59 14.36 -8.72
CA GLU A 161 -2.55 15.38 -8.62
C GLU A 161 -2.21 15.71 -7.16
N GLU A 162 -3.20 15.70 -6.26
CA GLU A 162 -2.95 15.88 -4.82
C GLU A 162 -2.08 14.76 -4.28
N LEU A 163 -2.33 13.52 -4.72
CA LEU A 163 -1.61 12.32 -4.27
C LEU A 163 -0.16 12.25 -4.78
N LYS A 164 0.18 12.91 -5.91
CA LYS A 164 1.56 12.92 -6.46
C LYS A 164 2.56 13.69 -5.61
N THR A 165 2.09 14.58 -4.74
CA THR A 165 2.98 15.44 -3.92
C THR A 165 3.86 14.63 -2.97
N PHE A 166 3.40 13.44 -2.57
CA PHE A 166 4.17 12.54 -1.73
C PHE A 166 5.10 11.67 -2.59
N GLY A 167 6.42 11.75 -2.37
CA GLY A 167 7.44 10.99 -3.12
C GLY A 167 8.61 11.83 -3.67
N ALA A 168 8.57 13.15 -3.55
CA ALA A 168 9.74 13.98 -3.80
C ALA A 168 10.83 13.72 -2.74
N CYS A 169 12.11 13.85 -3.12
CA CYS A 169 13.21 13.79 -2.16
C CYS A 169 12.93 14.81 -1.03
N GLY A 170 13.15 14.42 0.23
CA GLY A 170 12.88 15.29 1.38
C GLY A 170 11.49 15.12 2.00
N ALA A 171 10.57 14.43 1.32
CA ALA A 171 9.24 14.17 1.86
C ALA A 171 9.31 13.25 3.10
N CYS A 172 9.97 12.10 2.96
CA CYS A 172 10.03 11.06 3.99
C CYS A 172 11.07 11.35 5.08
N HIS A 173 12.23 11.87 4.70
CA HIS A 173 13.36 12.14 5.60
C HIS A 173 14.14 13.38 5.12
N GLY A 174 14.97 13.96 5.99
CA GLY A 174 15.81 15.11 5.61
C GLY A 174 16.78 14.80 4.47
N LEU A 175 17.18 15.81 3.69
CA LEU A 175 18.19 15.67 2.63
C LEU A 175 19.43 16.53 2.94
N PRO A 176 20.56 15.92 3.34
CA PRO A 176 20.72 14.52 3.75
C PRO A 176 20.02 14.22 5.10
N PRO A 177 19.81 12.94 5.47
CA PRO A 177 19.23 12.61 6.76
C PRO A 177 20.07 13.19 7.90
N ASN A 178 19.43 13.75 8.93
CA ASN A 178 20.13 14.27 10.11
C ASN A 178 20.58 13.13 11.04
N THR A 179 21.49 12.30 10.55
CA THR A 179 22.05 11.14 11.25
C THR A 179 23.57 11.16 11.15
N GLY A 180 24.26 10.71 12.20
CA GLY A 180 25.71 10.66 12.24
C GLY A 180 26.34 12.03 11.99
N LYS A 181 27.18 12.14 10.95
CA LYS A 181 27.87 13.38 10.55
C LYS A 181 27.58 13.78 9.11
N HIS A 182 26.42 13.42 8.56
CA HIS A 182 26.02 13.81 7.20
C HIS A 182 26.14 15.32 6.96
N TRP A 183 25.80 16.15 7.95
CA TRP A 183 25.89 17.61 7.83
C TRP A 183 27.31 18.08 7.47
N ILE A 184 28.34 17.54 8.15
CA ILE A 184 29.74 17.94 7.92
C ILE A 184 30.16 17.57 6.50
N HIS A 185 29.87 16.33 6.09
CA HIS A 185 30.24 15.86 4.75
C HIS A 185 29.47 16.60 3.64
N SER A 186 28.20 16.90 3.87
CA SER A 186 27.40 17.67 2.92
C SER A 186 27.91 19.10 2.76
N VAL A 187 28.25 19.79 3.86
CA VAL A 187 28.80 21.16 3.80
C VAL A 187 30.21 21.23 3.21
N LEU A 188 30.99 20.15 3.34
CA LEU A 188 32.26 19.99 2.64
C LEU A 188 32.09 19.63 1.14
N GLY A 189 30.86 19.49 0.65
CA GLY A 189 30.57 19.24 -0.76
C GLY A 189 30.71 17.77 -1.20
N PHE A 190 30.70 16.82 -0.25
CA PHE A 190 30.74 15.40 -0.61
C PHE A 190 29.38 14.93 -1.11
N ASP A 191 29.33 14.44 -2.36
CA ASP A 191 28.15 13.82 -2.95
C ASP A 191 27.75 12.53 -2.22
N CYS A 192 26.44 12.24 -2.20
CA CYS A 192 25.87 11.08 -1.54
C CYS A 192 26.47 9.76 -2.05
N SER A 193 26.82 9.66 -3.33
CA SER A 193 27.41 8.45 -3.94
C SER A 193 28.80 8.10 -3.38
N MET A 194 29.48 9.04 -2.73
CA MET A 194 30.75 8.72 -2.06
C MET A 194 30.57 7.79 -0.86
N CYS A 195 29.39 7.80 -0.24
CA CYS A 195 29.06 6.92 0.88
C CYS A 195 27.96 5.90 0.57
N HIS A 196 27.08 6.21 -0.38
CA HIS A 196 25.91 5.43 -0.75
C HIS A 196 26.00 4.94 -2.20
N LYS A 197 27.20 4.57 -2.66
CA LYS A 197 27.51 4.28 -4.07
C LYS A 197 26.58 3.26 -4.72
N THR A 198 26.10 2.28 -3.95
CA THR A 198 25.24 1.20 -4.43
C THR A 198 23.79 1.61 -4.62
N VAL A 199 23.34 2.66 -3.95
CA VAL A 199 21.93 3.09 -3.93
C VAL A 199 21.71 4.45 -4.57
N TYR A 200 22.75 5.29 -4.66
CA TYR A 200 22.67 6.63 -5.20
C TYR A 200 23.76 6.90 -6.24
N GLN A 201 23.35 7.42 -7.39
CA GLN A 201 24.24 7.85 -8.46
C GLN A 201 23.59 9.00 -9.25
N ASP A 202 24.37 10.04 -9.57
CA ASP A 202 23.98 11.14 -10.48
C ASP A 202 22.61 11.77 -10.16
N GLY A 203 22.35 12.06 -8.87
CA GLY A 203 21.08 12.68 -8.48
C GLY A 203 19.93 11.71 -8.25
N LYS A 204 20.12 10.40 -8.47
CA LYS A 204 19.05 9.40 -8.53
C LYS A 204 19.28 8.22 -7.61
N ILE A 205 18.18 7.63 -7.17
CA ILE A 205 18.17 6.31 -6.56
C ILE A 205 18.29 5.27 -7.68
N VAL A 206 19.33 4.44 -7.63
CA VAL A 206 19.59 3.39 -8.65
C VAL A 206 19.21 2.00 -8.18
N ARG A 207 18.92 1.84 -6.88
CA ARG A 207 18.46 0.61 -6.23
C ARG A 207 17.35 0.92 -5.25
N GLU A 208 16.14 1.03 -5.79
CA GLU A 208 14.93 1.35 -5.01
C GLU A 208 14.67 0.31 -3.92
N ASP A 209 14.95 -0.96 -4.21
CA ASP A 209 14.87 -2.09 -3.30
C ASP A 209 15.79 -1.98 -2.08
N LEU A 210 16.85 -1.17 -2.17
CA LEU A 210 17.74 -0.88 -1.04
C LEU A 210 17.45 0.47 -0.39
N HIS A 211 16.83 1.40 -1.10
CA HIS A 211 16.57 2.73 -0.56
C HIS A 211 15.51 2.73 0.56
N VAL A 212 14.49 1.86 0.44
CA VAL A 212 13.36 1.79 1.38
C VAL A 212 13.23 0.44 2.10
N ASN A 213 14.31 -0.33 2.21
CA ASN A 213 14.30 -1.68 2.82
C ASN A 213 14.36 -1.70 4.36
N GLY A 214 14.29 -0.54 5.01
CA GLY A 214 14.47 -0.45 6.46
C GLY A 214 15.93 -0.47 6.93
N ASN A 215 16.93 -0.52 6.06
CA ASN A 215 18.34 -0.53 6.44
C ASN A 215 19.07 0.74 5.97
N LYS A 216 20.19 1.06 6.65
CA LYS A 216 21.12 2.09 6.21
C LYS A 216 22.17 1.43 5.31
N ASP A 217 21.90 1.38 4.01
CA ASP A 217 22.82 0.80 3.02
C ASP A 217 23.93 1.79 2.66
N VAL A 218 25.11 1.57 3.25
CA VAL A 218 26.31 2.40 3.06
C VAL A 218 27.37 1.56 2.36
N SER A 219 27.82 2.04 1.22
CA SER A 219 28.95 1.51 0.47
C SER A 219 29.87 2.67 0.09
N LEU A 220 30.96 2.83 0.86
CA LEU A 220 31.92 3.90 0.63
C LEU A 220 32.66 3.68 -0.69
N SER A 221 32.94 4.78 -1.40
CA SER A 221 33.84 4.77 -2.56
C SER A 221 35.30 4.53 -2.15
N VAL A 222 35.68 4.98 -0.94
CA VAL A 222 36.99 4.73 -0.34
C VAL A 222 36.80 4.47 1.17
N GLY A 223 37.29 3.32 1.65
CA GLY A 223 37.11 2.87 3.04
C GLY A 223 36.02 1.81 3.20
N THR A 224 35.60 1.57 4.43
CA THR A 224 34.56 0.58 4.80
C THR A 224 33.60 1.14 5.83
N TYR A 225 32.34 0.72 5.77
CA TYR A 225 31.35 0.91 6.82
C TYR A 225 30.96 -0.44 7.41
N ASN A 226 31.09 -0.58 8.73
CA ASN A 226 30.56 -1.71 9.46
C ASN A 226 29.24 -1.29 10.11
N SER A 227 28.12 -1.81 9.60
CA SER A 227 26.78 -1.48 10.09
C SER A 227 26.51 -2.00 11.51
N TYR A 228 27.09 -3.14 11.89
CA TYR A 228 26.95 -3.72 13.23
C TYR A 228 27.64 -2.85 14.29
N LEU A 229 28.88 -2.43 14.01
CA LEU A 229 29.66 -1.56 14.90
C LEU A 229 29.35 -0.06 14.70
N LYS A 230 28.51 0.28 13.70
CA LYS A 230 28.23 1.63 13.25
C LYS A 230 29.52 2.44 13.09
N ARG A 231 30.51 1.84 12.43
CA ARG A 231 31.88 2.37 12.32
C ARG A 231 32.26 2.61 10.87
N CYS A 232 32.72 3.81 10.56
CA CYS A 232 33.42 4.12 9.31
C CYS A 232 34.93 4.04 9.53
N SER A 233 35.62 3.42 8.58
CA SER A 233 37.08 3.34 8.54
C SER A 233 37.56 3.73 7.14
N GLY A 234 38.53 4.63 7.00
CA GLY A 234 38.91 5.17 5.69
C GLY A 234 40.15 6.06 5.70
N VAL A 235 40.48 6.62 4.53
CA VAL A 235 41.69 7.44 4.35
C VAL A 235 41.48 8.94 4.60
N CYS A 236 40.22 9.38 4.71
CA CYS A 236 39.89 10.80 4.83
C CYS A 236 40.05 11.31 6.28
N HIS A 237 39.80 10.45 7.26
CA HIS A 237 39.93 10.75 8.68
C HIS A 237 40.13 9.46 9.47
N GLU A 238 40.62 9.56 10.70
CA GLU A 238 40.69 8.42 11.63
C GLU A 238 39.33 7.75 11.82
N ASP A 239 39.31 6.46 12.12
CA ASP A 239 38.07 5.71 12.24
C ASP A 239 37.10 6.34 13.26
N ARG A 240 35.81 6.40 12.90
CA ARG A 240 34.75 6.99 13.72
C ARG A 240 33.60 6.02 13.90
N SER A 241 32.98 6.07 15.07
CA SER A 241 31.79 5.29 15.42
C SER A 241 30.68 6.18 15.97
N TRP A 242 29.44 5.74 15.84
CA TRP A 242 28.25 6.47 16.31
C TRP A 242 27.24 5.54 16.97
N GLN A 243 26.44 6.11 17.86
CA GLN A 243 25.22 5.48 18.37
C GLN A 243 24.03 6.05 17.59
N ASP A 244 22.91 5.31 17.53
CA ASP A 244 21.71 5.77 16.82
C ASP A 244 21.08 6.97 17.54
#